data_AF-A0A0M3HGR2-F1
#
_entry.id   AF-A0A0M3HGR2-F1
#
_cell.length_a   1.000
_cell.length_b   1.000
_cell.length_c   1.000
_cell.angle_alpha   90.00
_cell.angle_beta   90.00
_cell.angle_gamma   90.00
#
_symmetry.space_group_name_H-M   'P 1'
#
loop_
_entity.id
_entity.type
_entity.pdbx_description
1 polymer ?
#
loop_
_entity_poly.entity_id
_entity_poly.type
_entity_poly.pdbx_seq_one_letter_code
_entity_poly.pdbx_strand_id
1 'polypeptide(L)'
;MCLLMTAADLSDQSKDFKNSKAIAENIYKEFFSQGDLEKQMGNRPLEMMDRDRACVPKIQLEFMDTVALPVFEYGEIVYIIYHIIHKVPRA
;
A
#
# COMPACT_ATOMS: atom_id res chain seq x y z
N MET A 1 -13.29 3.14 -12.07
CA MET A 1 -12.57 4.34 -11.61
C MET A 1 -11.84 4.12 -10.27
N CYS A 2 -12.46 3.48 -9.28
CA CYS A 2 -11.84 3.29 -7.93
C CYS A 2 -10.49 2.56 -7.94
N LEU A 3 -10.33 1.47 -8.71
CA LEU A 3 -9.06 0.72 -8.73
C LEU A 3 -7.87 1.51 -9.27
N LEU A 4 -8.07 2.38 -10.28
CA LEU A 4 -6.99 3.22 -10.81
C LEU A 4 -6.58 4.31 -9.82
N MET A 5 -7.53 4.84 -9.03
CA MET A 5 -7.25 5.78 -7.96
C MET A 5 -6.45 5.11 -6.83
N THR A 6 -6.82 3.88 -6.45
CA THR A 6 -6.05 3.08 -5.47
C THR A 6 -4.65 2.73 -5.99
N ALA A 7 -4.51 2.34 -7.26
CA ALA A 7 -3.20 2.09 -7.85
C ALA A 7 -2.32 3.35 -7.89
N ALA A 8 -2.91 4.53 -8.13
CA ALA A 8 -2.19 5.80 -8.07
C ALA A 8 -1.72 6.14 -6.65
N ASP A 9 -2.58 5.91 -5.65
CA ASP A 9 -2.25 6.10 -4.22
C ASP A 9 -1.11 5.17 -3.77
N LEU A 10 -1.08 3.94 -4.28
CA LEU A 10 -0.05 2.94 -3.97
C LEU A 10 1.19 3.00 -4.87
N SER A 11 1.28 3.96 -5.80
CA SER A 11 2.32 4.01 -6.83
C SER A 11 3.76 4.15 -6.30
N ASP A 12 3.94 4.57 -5.06
CA ASP A 12 5.27 4.57 -4.42
C ASP A 12 5.85 3.16 -4.24
N GLN A 13 4.99 2.14 -4.15
CA GLN A 13 5.40 0.73 -4.03
C GLN A 13 5.93 0.14 -5.34
N SER A 14 5.70 0.79 -6.48
CA SER A 14 6.23 0.37 -7.78
C SER A 14 7.52 1.10 -8.19
N LYS A 15 8.06 1.99 -7.33
CA LYS A 15 9.30 2.73 -7.59
C LYS A 15 10.52 1.91 -7.13
N ASP A 16 11.72 2.45 -7.35
CA ASP A 16 12.94 1.82 -6.84
C ASP A 16 12.94 1.77 -5.31
N PHE A 17 13.62 0.76 -4.77
CA PHE A 17 13.65 0.48 -3.34
C PHE A 17 14.06 1.68 -2.47
N LYS A 18 14.98 2.52 -2.95
CA LYS A 18 15.44 3.69 -2.18
C LYS A 18 14.29 4.67 -1.97
N ASN A 19 13.51 4.92 -3.02
CA ASN A 19 12.32 5.77 -2.94
C ASN A 19 11.23 5.14 -2.06
N SER A 20 10.87 3.89 -2.31
CA SER A 20 9.82 3.20 -1.54
C SER A 20 10.16 3.11 -0.04
N LYS A 21 11.43 2.85 0.29
CA LYS A 21 11.92 2.85 1.67
C LYS A 21 11.79 4.21 2.34
N ALA A 22 12.17 5.29 1.65
CA ALA A 22 12.10 6.64 2.20
C ALA A 22 10.65 7.06 2.50
N ILE A 23 9.71 6.69 1.62
CA ILE A 23 8.27 6.93 1.84
C ILE A 23 7.76 6.10 3.01
N ALA A 24 8.08 4.80 3.06
CA ALA A 24 7.69 3.93 4.18
C ALA A 24 8.21 4.49 5.52
N GLU A 25 9.46 4.94 5.58
CA GLU A 25 10.03 5.56 6.79
C GLU A 25 9.24 6.81 7.24
N ASN A 26 8.72 7.61 6.32
CA ASN A 26 7.90 8.76 6.68
C ASN A 26 6.51 8.35 7.18
N ILE A 27 5.87 7.37 6.54
CA ILE A 27 4.57 6.83 6.99
C ILE A 27 4.70 6.24 8.40
N TYR A 28 5.76 5.49 8.69
CA TYR A 28 5.94 4.93 10.04
C TYR A 28 6.26 5.98 11.09
N LYS A 29 6.91 7.11 10.74
CA LYS A 29 7.03 8.23 11.69
C LYS A 29 5.66 8.75 12.11
N GLU A 30 4.72 8.84 11.17
CA GLU A 30 3.34 9.26 11.47
C GLU A 30 2.60 8.21 12.30
N PHE A 31 2.67 6.93 11.93
CA PHE A 31 2.05 5.83 12.69
C PHE A 31 2.57 5.75 14.11
N PHE A 32 3.88 5.90 14.32
CA PHE A 32 4.46 5.86 15.66
C PHE A 32 4.12 7.12 16.46
N SER A 33 4.03 8.28 15.83
CA SER A 33 3.56 9.51 16.48
C SER A 33 2.11 9.33 16.98
N GLN A 34 1.25 8.77 16.14
CA GLN A 34 -0.13 8.43 16.51
C GLN A 34 -0.18 7.39 17.64
N GLY A 35 0.60 6.30 17.53
CA GLY A 35 0.63 5.25 18.54
C GLY A 35 1.09 5.74 19.91
N ASP A 36 2.04 6.68 19.95
CA ASP A 36 2.47 7.32 21.19
C ASP A 36 1.37 8.19 21.80
N LEU A 37 0.62 8.93 20.98
CA LEU A 37 -0.51 9.72 21.44
C LEU A 37 -1.62 8.82 22.01
N GLU A 38 -1.92 7.71 21.34
CA GLU A 38 -2.88 6.71 21.84
C GLU A 38 -2.43 6.14 23.20
N LYS A 39 -1.14 5.80 23.35
CA LYS A 39 -0.58 5.37 24.65
C LYS A 39 -0.74 6.45 25.73
N GLN A 40 -0.46 7.71 25.42
CA GLN A 40 -0.61 8.83 26.36
C GLN A 40 -2.07 9.04 26.80
N MET A 41 -3.02 8.75 25.92
CA MET A 41 -4.46 8.78 26.22
C MET A 41 -4.95 7.55 26.99
N GLY A 42 -4.07 6.60 27.31
CA GLY A 42 -4.42 5.34 27.98
C GLY A 42 -5.00 4.27 27.05
N ASN A 43 -4.94 4.48 25.73
CA ASN A 43 -5.37 3.50 24.74
C ASN A 43 -4.22 2.56 24.35
N ARG A 44 -4.57 1.39 23.84
CA ARG A 44 -3.61 0.46 23.26
C ARG A 44 -3.57 0.65 21.74
N PRO A 45 -2.43 1.09 21.17
CA PRO A 45 -2.32 1.24 19.73
C PRO A 45 -2.31 -0.09 18.99
N LEU A 46 -2.67 -0.03 17.71
CA LEU A 46 -2.47 -1.15 16.78
C LEU A 46 -1.00 -1.53 16.71
N GLU A 47 -0.70 -2.81 16.47
CA GLU A 47 0.68 -3.30 16.49
C GLU A 47 1.58 -2.60 15.47
N MET A 48 1.05 -2.26 14.29
CA MET A 48 1.79 -1.50 13.28
C MET A 48 2.10 -0.04 13.66
N MET A 49 1.38 0.51 14.64
CA MET A 49 1.56 1.87 15.17
C MET A 49 2.39 1.88 16.46
N ASP A 50 2.67 0.71 17.04
CA ASP A 50 3.46 0.58 18.26
C ASP A 50 4.95 0.41 17.93
N ARG A 51 5.75 1.46 18.09
CA ARG A 51 7.20 1.46 17.81
C ARG A 51 7.99 0.40 18.58
N ASP A 52 7.47 -0.07 19.71
CA ASP A 52 8.15 -1.07 20.55
C ASP A 52 7.84 -2.51 20.09
N ARG A 53 6.83 -2.68 19.22
CA ARG A 53 6.32 -3.99 18.79
C ARG A 53 6.32 -4.18 17.28
N ALA A 54 6.24 -3.11 16.50
CA ALA A 54 6.15 -3.17 15.05
C ALA A 54 7.42 -3.75 14.40
N CYS A 55 7.29 -4.87 13.69
CA CYS A 55 8.33 -5.35 12.78
C CYS A 55 8.11 -4.75 11.39
N VAL A 56 8.58 -3.51 11.19
CA VAL A 56 8.36 -2.75 9.94
C VAL A 56 8.67 -3.55 8.67
N PRO A 57 9.81 -4.24 8.53
CA PRO A 57 10.09 -5.01 7.31
C PRO A 57 9.05 -6.12 7.05
N LYS A 58 8.61 -6.82 8.09
CA LYS A 58 7.61 -7.89 7.96
C LYS A 58 6.26 -7.33 7.53
N ILE A 59 5.83 -6.23 8.16
CA ILE A 59 4.56 -5.56 7.83
C ILE A 59 4.58 -5.03 6.39
N GLN A 60 5.72 -4.49 5.93
CA GLN A 60 5.86 -4.04 4.54
C GLN A 60 5.81 -5.19 3.54
N LEU A 61 6.44 -6.33 3.83
CA LEU A 61 6.31 -7.53 2.97
C LEU A 61 4.86 -8.00 2.89
N GLU A 62 4.18 -8.09 4.03
CA GLU A 62 2.77 -8.49 4.08
C GLU A 62 1.88 -7.50 3.32
N PHE A 63 2.13 -6.19 3.45
CA PHE A 63 1.41 -5.17 2.69
C PHE A 63 1.62 -5.30 1.18
N MET A 64 2.85 -5.59 0.75
CA MET A 64 3.15 -5.83 -0.66
C MET A 64 2.37 -7.03 -1.20
N ASP A 65 2.41 -8.15 -0.49
CA ASP A 65 1.80 -9.42 -0.90
C ASP A 65 0.26 -9.37 -0.88
N THR A 66 -0.33 -8.67 0.08
CA THR A 66 -1.79 -8.72 0.32
C THR A 66 -2.55 -7.51 -0.22
N VAL A 67 -1.89 -6.39 -0.47
CA VAL A 67 -2.53 -5.14 -0.91
C VAL A 67 -1.93 -4.65 -2.22
N ALA A 68 -0.63 -4.35 -2.25
CA ALA A 68 -0.04 -3.66 -3.39
C ALA A 68 -0.03 -4.52 -4.67
N LEU A 69 0.51 -5.75 -4.59
CA LEU A 69 0.57 -6.66 -5.73
C LEU A 69 -0.82 -6.96 -6.33
N PRO A 70 -1.84 -7.35 -5.54
CA PRO A 70 -3.19 -7.54 -6.07
C PRO A 70 -3.73 -6.31 -6.81
N VAL A 71 -3.56 -5.11 -6.26
CA VAL A 71 -4.06 -3.87 -6.89
C VAL A 71 -3.45 -3.65 -8.28
N PHE A 72 -2.13 -3.88 -8.43
CA PHE A 72 -1.47 -3.75 -9.71
C PHE A 72 -1.84 -4.87 -10.70
N GLU A 73 -1.91 -6.12 -10.25
CA GLU A 73 -2.31 -7.26 -11.09
C GLU A 73 -3.74 -7.10 -11.64
N TYR A 74 -4.71 -6.75 -10.80
CA TYR A 74 -6.09 -6.50 -11.26
C TYR A 74 -6.17 -5.27 -12.18
N GLY A 75 -5.33 -4.25 -11.95
CA GLY A 75 -5.23 -3.09 -12.84
C GLY A 75 -4.78 -3.46 -14.25
N GLU A 76 -3.76 -4.31 -14.38
CA GLU A 76 -3.29 -4.84 -15.66
C GLU A 76 -4.36 -5.69 -16.36
N ILE A 77 -5.06 -6.56 -15.61
CA ILE A 77 -6.16 -7.37 -16.15
C ILE A 77 -7.29 -6.47 -16.69
N VAL A 78 -7.66 -5.41 -15.97
CA VAL A 78 -8.68 -4.45 -16.42
C VAL A 78 -8.22 -3.74 -17.70
N TYR A 79 -6.94 -3.34 -17.79
CA TYR A 79 -6.39 -2.72 -18.98
C TYR A 79 -6.41 -3.67 -20.19
N ILE A 80 -6.03 -4.94 -19.99
CA ILE A 80 -6.04 -5.97 -21.02
C ILE A 80 -7.48 -6.26 -21.50
N ILE A 81 -8.43 -6.46 -20.58
CA ILE A 81 -9.84 -6.70 -20.92
C ILE A 81 -10.43 -5.51 -21.68
N TYR A 82 -10.15 -4.28 -21.25
CA TYR A 82 -10.56 -3.07 -21.95
C TYR A 82 -10.02 -3.05 -23.39
N HIS A 83 -8.74 -3.38 -23.58
CA HIS A 83 -8.13 -3.42 -24.91
C HIS A 83 -8.74 -4.52 -25.81
N ILE A 84 -9.01 -5.70 -25.26
CA ILE A 84 -9.64 -6.81 -26.00
C ILE A 84 -11.06 -6.44 -26.42
N ILE A 85 -11.89 -5.95 -25.50
CA ILE A 85 -13.30 -5.61 -25.78
C ILE A 85 -13.43 -4.46 -26.78
N HIS A 86 -12.52 -3.49 -26.75
CA HIS A 86 -12.61 -2.28 -27.58
C HIS A 86 -11.77 -2.32 -28.87
N LYS A 87 -10.81 -3.25 -29.02
CA LYS A 87 -10.02 -3.39 -30.25
C LYS A 87 -10.27 -4.68 -31.04
N VAL A 88 -10.94 -5.69 -30.48
CA VAL A 88 -11.42 -6.82 -31.29
C VAL A 88 -12.68 -6.39 -32.01
N PRO A 89 -12.72 -6.39 -33.37
CA PRO A 89 -13.96 -6.11 -34.09
C PRO A 89 -15.01 -7.13 -33.67
N ARG A 90 -16.19 -6.66 -33.25
CA ARG A 90 -17.32 -7.58 -33.07
C ARG A 90 -17.66 -8.13 -34.45
N ALA A 91 -17.43 -9.42 -34.64
CA ALA A 91 -17.92 -10.16 -35.80
C ALA A 91 -19.45 -10.24 -35.78
#